data_AF-A0A3D5VPK8-F1
#
_entry.id   AF-A0A3D5VPK8-F1
#
_cell.length_a   1.000
_cell.length_b   1.000
_cell.length_c   1.000
_cell.angle_alpha   90.00
_cell.angle_beta   90.00
_cell.angle_gamma   90.00
#
_symmetry.space_group_name_H-M   'P 1'
#
loop_
_entity.id
_entity.type
_entity.pdbx_description
1 polymer ?
#
loop_
_entity_poly.entity_id
_entity_poly.type
_entity_poly.pdbx_seq_one_letter_code
_entity_poly.pdbx_strand_id
1 'polypeptide(L)'
;MNYTFVSATILLILITDPIGNIPIFANALKHVAPERRAKVILREILIAFALLLTFMFVGESFLRVMNLSELSLQIGGGVILFLIALRMVFPPAAATEGEIMTEPLIVPLAIPAVAGPSALATVLLLVSQQPDRRMEWIGALCVTMLVSAVVLVSAERIQRIIGDRLVVAAERLMGLVLVSVAIEMMLRGVKTFAVQLSAAT
;
A
#
# COMPACT_ATOMS: atom_id res chain seq x y z
N MET A 1 14.92 -14.14 3.77
CA MET A 1 15.28 -13.78 2.38
C MET A 1 16.01 -12.46 2.44
N ASN A 2 17.14 -12.32 1.75
CA ASN A 2 17.65 -10.97 1.48
C ASN A 2 16.57 -10.28 0.65
N TYR A 3 15.89 -9.28 1.21
CA TYR A 3 14.97 -8.47 0.43
C TYR A 3 15.82 -7.74 -0.60
N THR A 4 15.80 -8.23 -1.84
CA THR A 4 16.41 -7.51 -2.95
C THR A 4 15.55 -6.30 -3.24
N PHE A 5 16.17 -5.20 -3.68
CA PHE A 5 15.49 -3.98 -4.16
C PHE A 5 14.21 -4.27 -4.97
N VAL A 6 14.27 -5.28 -5.86
CA VAL A 6 13.13 -5.73 -6.68
C VAL A 6 11.97 -6.27 -5.84
N SER A 7 12.24 -7.14 -4.86
CA SER A 7 11.21 -7.69 -3.97
C SER A 7 10.55 -6.61 -3.12
N ALA A 8 11.35 -5.66 -2.61
CA ALA A 8 10.84 -4.50 -1.87
C ALA A 8 9.91 -3.62 -2.75
N THR A 9 10.35 -3.34 -3.97
CA THR A 9 9.57 -2.54 -4.94
C THR A 9 8.27 -3.24 -5.30
N ILE A 10 8.31 -4.55 -5.59
CA ILE A 10 7.13 -5.36 -5.87
C ILE A 10 6.17 -5.30 -4.69
N LEU A 11 6.64 -5.58 -3.46
CA LEU A 11 5.81 -5.50 -2.26
C LEU A 11 5.14 -4.13 -2.12
N LEU A 12 5.92 -3.05 -2.19
CA LEU A 12 5.40 -1.69 -2.09
C LEU A 12 4.36 -1.38 -3.18
N ILE A 13 4.55 -1.84 -4.43
CA ILE A 13 3.57 -1.69 -5.50
C ILE A 13 2.28 -2.46 -5.20
N LEU A 14 2.39 -3.72 -4.77
CA LEU A 14 1.22 -4.52 -4.41
C LEU A 14 0.45 -3.89 -3.23
N ILE A 15 1.15 -3.31 -2.27
CA ILE A 15 0.55 -2.69 -1.08
C ILE A 15 -0.10 -1.33 -1.38
N THR A 16 0.56 -0.51 -2.21
CA THR A 16 0.03 0.80 -2.62
C THR A 16 -1.17 0.65 -3.57
N ASP A 17 -1.32 -0.55 -4.15
CA ASP A 17 -2.42 -0.97 -5.02
C ASP A 17 -2.89 0.14 -5.98
N PRO A 18 -2.03 0.57 -6.92
CA PRO A 18 -2.39 1.63 -7.83
C PRO A 18 -3.53 1.23 -8.77
N ILE A 19 -3.78 -0.08 -8.96
CA ILE A 19 -4.83 -0.60 -9.85
C ILE A 19 -6.19 -0.59 -9.14
N GLY A 20 -6.30 -1.10 -7.91
CA GLY A 20 -7.54 -1.03 -7.14
C GLY A 20 -7.93 0.39 -6.73
N ASN A 21 -6.97 1.32 -6.72
CA ASN A 21 -7.25 2.74 -6.53
C ASN A 21 -7.84 3.42 -7.79
N ILE A 22 -7.81 2.79 -8.98
CA ILE A 22 -8.34 3.38 -10.23
C ILE A 22 -9.83 3.79 -10.11
N PRO A 23 -10.77 2.94 -9.65
CA PRO A 23 -12.18 3.32 -9.56
C PRO A 23 -12.45 4.41 -8.52
N ILE A 24 -11.66 4.45 -7.43
CA ILE A 24 -11.77 5.47 -6.38
C ILE A 24 -11.36 6.83 -6.95
N PHE A 25 -10.20 6.89 -7.62
CA PHE A 25 -9.73 8.11 -8.27
C PHE A 25 -10.67 8.53 -9.41
N ALA A 26 -11.15 7.59 -10.23
CA ALA A 26 -12.08 7.88 -11.31
C ALA A 26 -13.39 8.53 -10.80
N ASN A 27 -13.94 8.04 -9.68
CA ASN A 27 -15.11 8.64 -9.05
C ASN A 27 -14.82 10.01 -8.42
N ALA A 28 -13.71 10.14 -7.68
CA ALA A 28 -13.32 11.41 -7.05
C ALA A 28 -13.03 12.52 -8.08
N LEU A 29 -12.51 12.15 -9.25
CA LEU A 29 -12.15 13.07 -10.34
C LEU A 29 -13.30 13.31 -11.33
N LYS A 30 -14.47 12.68 -11.15
CA LYS A 30 -15.64 12.79 -12.05
C LYS A 30 -16.08 14.24 -12.29
N HIS A 31 -15.92 15.10 -11.30
CA HIS A 31 -16.34 16.52 -11.33
C HIS A 31 -15.18 17.49 -11.65
N VAL A 32 -13.96 16.98 -11.80
CA VAL A 32 -12.77 17.78 -12.11
C VAL A 32 -12.55 17.80 -13.62
N ALA A 33 -12.20 18.97 -14.17
CA ALA A 33 -11.88 19.11 -15.60
C ALA A 33 -10.70 18.18 -16.00
N PRO A 34 -10.76 17.48 -17.15
CA PRO A 34 -9.74 16.49 -17.58
C PRO A 34 -8.30 17.01 -17.52
N GLU A 35 -8.09 18.28 -17.85
CA GLU A 35 -6.78 18.95 -17.86
C GLU A 35 -6.17 19.12 -16.47
N ARG A 36 -7.00 19.18 -15.43
CA ARG A 36 -6.57 19.33 -14.02
C ARG A 36 -6.43 17.99 -13.30
N ARG A 37 -6.98 16.90 -13.86
CA ARG A 37 -6.98 15.58 -13.22
C ARG A 37 -5.58 15.06 -12.93
N ALA A 38 -4.68 15.12 -13.92
CA ALA A 38 -3.29 14.69 -13.76
C ALA A 38 -2.54 15.49 -12.68
N LYS A 39 -2.82 16.79 -12.54
CA LYS A 39 -2.22 17.64 -11.49
C LYS A 39 -2.70 17.25 -10.10
N VAL A 40 -3.98 16.93 -9.95
CA VAL A 40 -4.54 16.47 -8.67
C VAL A 40 -3.95 15.12 -8.28
N ILE A 41 -3.92 14.15 -9.20
CA ILE A 41 -3.31 12.83 -8.97
C ILE A 41 -1.85 12.98 -8.54
N LEU A 42 -1.06 13.76 -9.27
CA LEU A 42 0.35 13.95 -8.95
C LEU A 42 0.54 14.61 -7.59
N ARG A 43 -0.32 15.56 -7.22
CA ARG A 43 -0.30 16.19 -5.88
C ARG A 43 -0.60 15.18 -4.78
N GLU A 44 -1.63 14.35 -4.93
CA GLU A 44 -1.98 13.33 -3.94
C GLU A 44 -0.87 12.30 -3.77
N ILE A 45 -0.25 11.86 -4.87
CA ILE A 45 0.89 10.93 -4.84
C ILE A 45 2.10 11.58 -4.17
N LEU A 46 2.35 12.86 -4.44
CA LEU A 46 3.45 13.59 -3.80
C LEU A 46 3.23 13.74 -2.28
N ILE A 47 1.99 13.95 -1.83
CA ILE A 47 1.64 13.97 -0.41
C ILE A 47 1.88 12.59 0.22
N ALA A 48 1.40 11.51 -0.42
CA ALA A 48 1.64 10.14 0.06
C ALA A 48 3.13 9.80 0.10
N PHE A 49 3.89 10.19 -0.93
CA PHE A 49 5.34 10.03 -0.98
C PHE A 49 6.03 10.77 0.16
N ALA A 50 5.71 12.05 0.39
CA ALA A 50 6.29 12.84 1.47
C ALA A 50 5.98 12.23 2.85
N LEU A 51 4.75 11.74 3.05
CA LEU A 51 4.34 11.08 4.29
C LEU A 51 5.10 9.78 4.51
N LEU A 52 5.13 8.88 3.53
CA LEU A 52 5.85 7.61 3.64
C LEU A 52 7.36 7.83 3.80
N LEU A 53 7.93 8.82 3.10
CA LEU A 53 9.32 9.21 3.24
C LEU A 53 9.61 9.69 4.66
N THR A 54 8.75 10.55 5.21
CA THR A 54 8.86 11.02 6.60
C THR A 54 8.83 9.86 7.59
N PHE A 55 7.88 8.94 7.44
CA PHE A 55 7.80 7.73 8.27
C PHE A 55 8.98 6.79 8.07
N MET A 56 9.58 6.75 6.89
CA MET A 56 10.78 5.94 6.66
C MET A 56 12.00 6.51 7.43
N PHE A 57 12.08 7.84 7.62
CA PHE A 57 13.13 8.48 8.43
C PHE A 57 12.84 8.45 9.93
N VAL A 58 11.58 8.66 10.34
CA VAL A 58 11.16 8.79 11.75
C VAL A 58 10.75 7.44 12.36
N GLY A 59 10.43 6.46 11.52
CA GLY A 59 9.75 5.23 11.88
C GLY A 59 10.43 4.40 12.95
N GLU A 60 11.75 4.24 12.87
CA GLU A 60 12.52 3.49 13.86
C GLU A 60 12.43 4.13 15.27
N SER A 61 12.52 5.46 15.34
CA SER A 61 12.37 6.19 16.60
C SER A 61 10.94 6.10 17.13
N PHE A 62 9.93 6.17 16.25
CA PHE A 62 8.54 6.02 16.63
C PHE A 62 8.24 4.62 17.21
N LEU A 63 8.73 3.56 16.55
CA LEU A 63 8.58 2.18 17.02
C LEU A 63 9.22 1.97 18.39
N ARG A 64 10.41 2.57 18.61
CA ARG A 64 11.14 2.50 19.88
C ARG A 64 10.37 3.16 21.02
N VAL A 65 9.74 4.32 20.77
CA VAL A 65 8.91 5.02 21.77
C VAL A 65 7.66 4.20 22.12
N MET A 66 7.07 3.53 21.13
CA MET A 66 5.89 2.68 21.32
C MET A 66 6.21 1.29 21.89
N ASN A 67 7.48 0.96 22.12
CA ASN A 67 7.94 -0.38 22.53
C ASN A 67 7.39 -1.50 21.63
N LEU A 68 7.21 -1.22 20.33
CA LEU A 68 6.73 -2.21 19.38
C LEU A 68 7.90 -3.05 18.86
N SER A 69 7.78 -4.37 19.01
CA SER A 69 8.76 -5.29 18.44
C SER A 69 8.61 -5.38 16.92
N GLU A 70 9.72 -5.63 16.23
CA GLU A 70 9.72 -5.87 14.77
C GLU A 70 8.81 -7.05 14.41
N LEU A 71 8.72 -8.03 15.30
CA LEU A 71 7.90 -9.23 15.14
C LEU A 71 6.40 -8.91 15.21
N SER A 72 6.01 -8.05 16.15
CA SER A 72 4.63 -7.54 16.25
C SER A 72 4.24 -6.76 15.01
N LEU A 73 5.17 -5.94 14.49
CA LEU A 73 4.96 -5.18 13.26
C LEU A 73 4.88 -6.09 12.02
N GLN A 74 5.69 -7.15 11.96
CA GLN A 74 5.66 -8.12 10.88
C GLN A 74 4.32 -8.85 10.81
N ILE A 75 3.85 -9.37 11.95
CA ILE A 75 2.58 -10.09 12.04
C ILE A 75 1.42 -9.11 11.81
N GLY A 76 1.43 -7.93 12.43
CA GLY A 76 0.40 -6.90 12.26
C GLY A 76 0.31 -6.41 10.80
N GLY A 77 1.45 -6.13 10.17
CA GLY A 77 1.52 -5.78 8.75
C GLY A 77 1.00 -6.91 7.85
N GLY A 78 1.32 -8.17 8.17
CA GLY A 78 0.77 -9.34 7.49
C GLY A 78 -0.75 -9.44 7.61
N VAL A 79 -1.31 -9.22 8.80
CA VAL A 79 -2.77 -9.23 9.02
C VAL A 79 -3.47 -8.14 8.22
N ILE A 80 -2.95 -6.91 8.26
CA ILE A 80 -3.53 -5.80 7.49
C ILE A 80 -3.45 -6.09 5.99
N LEU A 81 -2.32 -6.62 5.52
CA LEU A 81 -2.13 -6.99 4.12
C LEU A 81 -3.13 -8.08 3.69
N PHE A 82 -3.34 -9.07 4.54
CA PHE A 82 -4.32 -10.13 4.33
C PHE A 82 -5.74 -9.58 4.21
N LEU A 83 -6.13 -8.62 5.06
CA LEU A 83 -7.45 -7.99 5.01
C LEU A 83 -7.66 -7.19 3.70
N ILE A 84 -6.64 -6.47 3.24
CA ILE A 84 -6.70 -5.78 1.94
C ILE A 84 -6.83 -6.78 0.80
N ALA A 85 -5.99 -7.81 0.82
CA ALA A 85 -6.00 -8.86 -0.20
C ALA A 85 -7.38 -9.53 -0.29
N LEU A 86 -8.00 -9.83 0.85
CA LEU A 86 -9.37 -10.35 0.91
C LEU A 86 -10.39 -9.37 0.33
N ARG A 87 -10.27 -8.07 0.62
CA ARG A 87 -11.15 -7.04 0.05
C ARG A 87 -11.00 -6.92 -1.47
N MET A 88 -9.80 -7.14 -2.02
CA MET A 88 -9.57 -7.15 -3.48
C MET A 88 -10.14 -8.40 -4.14
N VAL A 89 -10.02 -9.57 -3.51
CA VAL A 89 -10.58 -10.83 -4.02
C VAL A 89 -12.10 -10.84 -3.92
N PHE A 90 -12.63 -10.35 -2.80
CA PHE A 90 -14.04 -10.28 -2.47
C PHE A 90 -14.47 -8.82 -2.23
N PRO A 91 -14.57 -8.01 -3.28
CA PRO A 91 -15.01 -6.63 -3.13
C PRO A 91 -16.44 -6.59 -2.57
N PRO A 92 -16.71 -5.74 -1.56
CA PRO A 92 -18.07 -5.56 -1.06
C PRO A 92 -18.97 -5.17 -2.23
N ALA A 93 -20.19 -5.72 -2.27
CA ALA A 93 -21.21 -5.26 -3.21
C ALA A 93 -21.31 -3.73 -3.03
N ALA A 94 -21.18 -2.99 -4.14
CA ALA A 94 -21.11 -1.53 -4.15
C ALA A 94 -22.12 -0.98 -3.14
N ALA A 95 -21.63 -0.33 -2.08
CA ALA A 95 -22.50 0.38 -1.17
C ALA A 95 -23.34 1.31 -2.05
N THR A 96 -24.65 1.06 -2.06
CA THR A 96 -25.65 1.85 -2.77
C THR A 96 -25.31 3.32 -2.62
N GLU A 97 -25.38 4.06 -3.73
CA GLU A 97 -24.93 5.43 -4.01
C GLU A 97 -25.39 6.54 -3.02
N GLY A 98 -25.25 6.36 -1.70
CA GLY A 98 -25.95 7.16 -0.68
C GLY A 98 -25.10 7.85 0.39
N GLU A 99 -23.82 7.52 0.58
CA GLU A 99 -23.07 8.03 1.76
C GLU A 99 -21.74 8.75 1.48
N ILE A 100 -21.43 9.06 0.22
CA ILE A 100 -20.26 9.92 -0.11
C ILE A 100 -20.77 11.26 -0.67
N MET A 101 -21.63 11.93 0.08
CA MET A 101 -22.07 13.31 -0.16
C MET A 101 -21.34 14.33 0.73
N THR A 102 -20.24 13.95 1.37
CA THR A 102 -19.42 14.91 2.11
C THR A 102 -18.28 15.37 1.21
N GLU A 103 -18.27 16.66 0.91
CA GLU A 103 -17.25 17.34 0.11
C GLU A 103 -15.83 16.83 0.45
N PRO A 104 -14.99 16.53 -0.55
CA PRO A 104 -13.61 16.05 -0.37
C PRO A 104 -12.68 17.20 0.07
N LEU A 105 -13.05 17.90 1.15
CA LEU A 105 -12.38 19.11 1.62
C LEU A 105 -11.75 18.98 3.03
N ILE A 106 -12.04 17.90 3.79
CA ILE A 106 -11.58 17.82 5.19
C ILE A 106 -10.59 16.68 5.47
N VAL A 107 -10.54 15.64 4.64
CA VAL A 107 -9.57 14.55 4.80
C VAL A 107 -8.90 14.27 3.46
N PRO A 108 -7.56 14.40 3.33
CA PRO A 108 -6.88 14.05 2.09
C PRO A 108 -7.17 12.58 1.77
N LEU A 109 -7.83 12.32 0.64
CA LEU A 109 -8.09 10.97 0.13
C LEU A 109 -6.78 10.14 0.01
N ALA A 110 -5.64 10.81 -0.14
CA ALA A 110 -4.31 10.20 -0.10
C ALA A 110 -3.96 9.48 1.21
N ILE A 111 -4.44 9.95 2.37
CA ILE A 111 -4.01 9.41 3.68
C ILE A 111 -4.59 7.99 3.91
N PRO A 112 -5.88 7.70 3.69
CA PRO A 112 -6.38 6.34 3.86
C PRO A 112 -6.03 5.40 2.69
N ALA A 113 -6.06 5.91 1.45
CA ALA A 113 -6.06 5.04 0.26
C ALA A 113 -4.66 4.71 -0.30
N VAL A 114 -3.69 5.62 -0.19
CA VAL A 114 -2.34 5.44 -0.79
C VAL A 114 -1.28 5.30 0.30
N ALA A 115 -1.39 6.07 1.38
CA ALA A 115 -0.54 5.97 2.57
C ALA A 115 -1.27 5.26 3.73
N GLY A 116 -2.12 4.28 3.40
CA GLY A 116 -2.89 3.55 4.39
C GLY A 116 -2.03 2.86 5.46
N PRO A 117 -2.63 2.41 6.58
CA PRO A 117 -1.93 1.77 7.69
C PRO A 117 -0.97 0.64 7.26
N SER A 118 -1.29 -0.03 6.16
CA SER A 118 -0.56 -1.13 5.53
C SER A 118 0.73 -0.68 4.83
N ALA A 119 0.67 0.43 4.09
CA ALA A 119 1.84 1.04 3.48
C ALA A 119 2.81 1.52 4.56
N LEU A 120 2.28 2.11 5.63
CA LEU A 120 3.05 2.49 6.81
C LEU A 120 3.66 1.28 7.53
N ALA A 121 2.86 0.26 7.83
CA ALA A 121 3.34 -0.96 8.51
C ALA A 121 4.45 -1.66 7.69
N THR A 122 4.31 -1.67 6.37
CA THR A 122 5.31 -2.27 5.48
C THR A 122 6.57 -1.42 5.44
N VAL A 123 6.48 -0.11 5.20
CA VAL A 123 7.66 0.77 5.22
C VAL A 123 8.40 0.64 6.56
N LEU A 124 7.67 0.61 7.67
CA LEU A 124 8.24 0.40 9.00
C LEU A 124 8.91 -0.97 9.14
N LEU A 125 8.30 -2.05 8.64
CA LEU A 125 8.88 -3.40 8.68
C LEU A 125 10.17 -3.48 7.87
N LEU A 126 10.16 -2.86 6.69
CA LEU A 126 11.30 -2.82 5.78
C LEU A 126 12.48 -2.05 6.40
N VAL A 127 12.20 -0.91 7.03
CA VAL A 127 13.22 -0.13 7.77
C VAL A 127 13.75 -0.89 8.98
N SER A 128 12.87 -1.56 9.73
CA SER A 128 13.26 -2.33 10.93
C SER A 128 14.17 -3.50 10.59
N GLN A 129 13.85 -4.28 9.55
CA GLN A 129 14.62 -5.49 9.24
C GLN A 129 16.03 -5.23 8.68
N GLN A 130 16.25 -4.11 7.97
CA GLN A 130 17.56 -3.78 7.37
C GLN A 130 17.85 -2.27 7.37
N PRO A 131 18.21 -1.67 8.51
CA PRO A 131 18.48 -0.22 8.63
C PRO A 131 19.69 0.25 7.78
N ASP A 132 20.62 -0.65 7.43
CA ASP A 132 21.79 -0.36 6.60
C ASP A 132 21.47 -0.15 5.11
N ARG A 133 20.30 -0.57 4.62
CA ARG A 133 19.92 -0.47 3.21
C ARG A 133 18.94 0.67 2.91
N ARG A 134 18.84 1.68 3.80
CA ARG A 134 17.91 2.83 3.67
C ARG A 134 17.87 3.46 2.27
N MET A 135 19.01 3.58 1.59
CA MET A 135 19.05 4.13 0.23
C MET A 135 18.34 3.25 -0.81
N GLU A 136 18.40 1.92 -0.66
CA GLU A 136 17.67 0.99 -1.54
C GLU A 136 16.15 1.07 -1.29
N TRP A 137 15.73 1.22 -0.04
CA TRP A 137 14.32 1.38 0.32
C TRP A 137 13.73 2.70 -0.22
N ILE A 138 14.49 3.79 -0.16
CA ILE A 138 14.11 5.08 -0.78
C ILE A 138 13.96 4.89 -2.28
N GLY A 139 14.93 4.25 -2.93
CA GLY A 139 14.87 3.98 -4.36
C GLY A 139 13.63 3.16 -4.73
N ALA A 140 13.30 2.13 -3.95
CA ALA A 140 12.14 1.29 -4.15
C ALA A 140 10.84 2.10 -4.00
N LEU A 141 10.75 2.94 -2.96
CA LEU A 141 9.61 3.83 -2.73
C LEU A 141 9.43 4.83 -3.88
N CYS A 142 10.52 5.44 -4.36
CA CYS A 142 10.49 6.35 -5.50
C CYS A 142 9.97 5.65 -6.77
N VAL A 143 10.46 4.44 -7.06
CA VAL A 143 10.00 3.64 -8.20
C VAL A 143 8.53 3.27 -8.05
N THR A 144 8.11 2.82 -6.87
CA THR A 144 6.70 2.51 -6.60
C THR A 144 5.81 3.73 -6.83
N MET A 145 6.17 4.90 -6.32
CA MET A 145 5.39 6.12 -6.51
C MET A 145 5.34 6.57 -7.96
N LEU A 146 6.45 6.42 -8.69
CA LEU A 146 6.49 6.70 -10.12
C LEU A 146 5.55 5.76 -10.90
N VAL A 147 5.59 4.46 -10.61
CA VAL A 147 4.70 3.47 -11.21
C VAL A 147 3.24 3.79 -10.88
N SER A 148 2.93 4.08 -9.61
CA SER A 148 1.59 4.47 -9.17
C SER A 148 1.09 5.73 -9.88
N ALA A 149 1.95 6.73 -10.08
CA ALA A 149 1.62 7.94 -10.83
C ALA A 149 1.30 7.65 -12.28
N VAL A 150 2.14 6.85 -12.95
CA VAL A 150 1.91 6.48 -14.35
C VAL A 150 0.61 5.69 -14.50
N VAL A 151 0.34 4.73 -13.61
CA VAL A 151 -0.87 3.91 -13.61
C VAL A 151 -2.11 4.77 -13.36
N LEU A 152 -2.12 5.60 -12.31
CA LEU A 152 -3.27 6.42 -11.95
C LEU A 152 -3.54 7.54 -12.96
N VAL A 153 -2.52 8.18 -13.52
CA VAL A 153 -2.70 9.16 -14.61
C VAL A 153 -3.24 8.48 -15.87
N SER A 154 -2.84 7.22 -16.11
CA SER A 154 -3.34 6.43 -17.23
C SER A 154 -4.66 5.71 -16.92
N ALA A 155 -5.19 5.82 -15.70
CA ALA A 155 -6.34 5.07 -15.22
C ALA A 155 -7.56 5.23 -16.14
N GLU A 156 -7.86 6.45 -16.57
CA GLU A 156 -8.95 6.70 -17.52
C GLU A 156 -8.75 6.05 -18.88
N ARG A 157 -7.51 6.01 -19.38
CA ARG A 157 -7.19 5.35 -20.66
C ARG A 157 -7.28 3.84 -20.49
N ILE A 158 -6.76 3.32 -19.39
CA ILE A 158 -6.83 1.90 -19.01
C ILE A 158 -8.29 1.48 -18.93
N GLN A 159 -9.14 2.19 -18.18
CA GLN A 159 -10.58 1.91 -18.10
C GLN A 159 -11.28 1.97 -19.45
N ARG A 160 -10.96 2.97 -20.29
CA ARG A 160 -11.58 3.10 -21.63
C ARG A 160 -11.16 2.00 -22.62
N ILE A 161 -9.93 1.48 -22.52
CA ILE A 161 -9.41 0.46 -23.46
C ILE A 161 -9.76 -0.95 -22.99
N ILE A 162 -9.58 -1.21 -21.70
CA ILE A 162 -9.63 -2.56 -21.10
C ILE A 162 -11.03 -2.84 -20.51
N GLY A 163 -11.78 -1.80 -20.14
CA GLY A 163 -13.10 -1.93 -19.54
C GLY A 163 -13.06 -2.37 -18.06
N ASP A 164 -14.07 -1.97 -17.30
CA ASP A 164 -14.10 -2.15 -15.84
C ASP A 164 -13.98 -3.62 -15.41
N ARG A 165 -14.53 -4.55 -16.21
CA ARG A 165 -14.51 -5.99 -15.90
C ARG A 165 -13.10 -6.57 -15.84
N LEU A 166 -12.22 -6.14 -16.74
CA LEU A 166 -10.84 -6.65 -16.78
C LEU A 166 -9.97 -5.98 -15.71
N VAL A 167 -10.21 -4.71 -15.38
CA VAL A 167 -9.55 -4.05 -14.24
C VAL A 167 -9.89 -4.79 -12.95
N VAL A 168 -11.16 -5.10 -12.71
CA VAL A 168 -11.60 -5.88 -11.54
C VAL A 168 -11.01 -7.29 -11.54
N ALA A 169 -10.92 -7.95 -12.70
CA ALA A 169 -10.30 -9.27 -12.79
C ALA A 169 -8.79 -9.23 -12.46
N ALA A 170 -8.06 -8.23 -12.96
CA ALA A 170 -6.65 -8.03 -12.66
C ALA A 170 -6.41 -7.73 -11.18
N GLU A 171 -7.26 -6.89 -10.58
CA GLU A 171 -7.23 -6.57 -9.15
C GLU A 171 -7.42 -7.84 -8.29
N ARG A 172 -8.38 -8.70 -8.65
CA ARG A 172 -8.57 -9.99 -7.96
C ARG A 172 -7.34 -10.89 -8.05
N LEU A 173 -6.68 -10.95 -9.22
CA LEU A 173 -5.46 -11.74 -9.38
C LEU A 173 -4.32 -11.19 -8.51
N MET A 174 -4.15 -9.87 -8.43
CA MET A 174 -3.19 -9.26 -7.51
C MET A 174 -3.54 -9.54 -6.05
N GLY A 175 -4.82 -9.49 -5.70
CA GLY A 175 -5.33 -9.87 -4.39
C GLY A 175 -4.93 -11.30 -4.00
N LEU A 176 -5.04 -12.27 -4.92
CA LEU A 176 -4.61 -13.65 -4.65
C LEU A 176 -3.11 -13.76 -4.35
N VAL A 177 -2.27 -13.01 -5.08
CA VAL A 177 -0.83 -12.95 -4.81
C VAL A 177 -0.54 -12.30 -3.45
N LEU A 178 -1.24 -11.22 -3.13
CA LEU A 178 -1.15 -10.51 -1.84
C LEU A 178 -1.53 -11.41 -0.66
N VAL A 179 -2.56 -12.26 -0.80
CA VAL A 179 -2.93 -13.24 0.23
C VAL A 179 -1.73 -14.15 0.53
N SER A 180 -1.09 -14.70 -0.52
CA SER A 180 0.08 -15.57 -0.34
C SER A 180 1.24 -14.85 0.35
N VAL A 181 1.52 -13.61 -0.05
CA VAL A 181 2.56 -12.78 0.58
C VAL A 181 2.25 -12.50 2.06
N ALA A 182 1.00 -12.16 2.37
CA ALA A 182 0.56 -11.87 3.73
C ALA A 182 0.70 -13.09 4.65
N ILE A 183 0.28 -14.26 4.18
CA ILE A 183 0.44 -15.53 4.90
C ILE A 183 1.92 -15.84 5.13
N GLU A 184 2.77 -15.68 4.10
CA GLU A 184 4.22 -15.87 4.22
C GLU A 184 4.85 -14.94 5.27
N MET A 185 4.41 -13.67 5.32
CA MET A 185 4.85 -12.72 6.34
C MET A 185 4.45 -13.16 7.76
N MET A 186 3.21 -13.61 7.93
CA MET A 186 2.71 -14.11 9.21
C MET A 186 3.44 -15.39 9.66
N LEU A 187 3.62 -16.36 8.76
CA LEU A 187 4.33 -17.61 9.04
C LEU A 187 5.78 -17.35 9.46
N ARG A 188 6.46 -16.38 8.83
CA ARG A 188 7.81 -15.96 9.23
C ARG A 188 7.82 -15.33 10.62
N GLY A 189 6.87 -14.45 10.91
CA GLY A 189 6.73 -13.86 12.25
C GLY A 189 6.54 -14.93 13.32
N VAL A 190 5.65 -15.90 13.07
CA VAL A 190 5.42 -17.03 13.98
C VAL A 190 6.65 -17.93 14.12
N LYS A 191 7.36 -18.23 13.02
CA LYS A 191 8.58 -19.04 13.05
C LYS A 191 9.68 -18.36 13.88
N THR A 192 9.90 -17.05 13.68
CA THR A 192 10.87 -16.28 14.46
C THR A 192 10.50 -16.29 15.94
N PHE A 193 9.22 -16.14 16.26
CA PHE A 193 8.72 -16.21 17.64
C PHE A 193 8.97 -17.58 18.28
N ALA A 194 8.69 -18.66 17.55
CA ALA A 194 8.91 -20.03 18.02
C ALA A 194 10.41 -20.31 18.28
N VAL A 195 11.30 -19.82 17.41
CA VAL A 195 12.76 -19.95 17.60
C VAL A 195 13.21 -19.20 18.86
N GLN A 196 12.72 -17.97 19.07
CA GLN A 196 13.03 -17.20 20.28
C GLN A 196 12.56 -17.91 21.55
N LEU A 197 11.38 -18.54 21.52
CA LEU A 197 10.86 -19.33 22.63
C LEU A 197 11.75 -20.54 22.93
N SER A 198 12.18 -21.26 21.89
CA SER A 198 13.08 -22.43 22.03
C SER A 198 14.49 -22.08 22.47
N ALA A 199 14.96 -20.86 22.21
CA ALA A 199 16.28 -20.38 22.64
C ALA A 199 16.26 -19.83 24.07
N ALA A 200 15.08 -19.51 24.60
CA ALA A 200 14.88 -19.04 25.97
C ALA A 200 14.59 -20.18 26.97
N THR A 201 14.45 -21.42 26.48
CA THR A 201 14.27 -22.65 27.29
C THR A 201 15.56 -23.45 27.29
#